data_AF-A0A8I3AB95-F1
#
_entry.id   AF-A0A8I3AB95-F1
#
_cell.length_a   1.000
_cell.length_b   1.000
_cell.length_c   1.000
_cell.angle_alpha   90.00
_cell.angle_beta   90.00
_cell.angle_gamma   90.00
#
_symmetry.space_group_name_H-M   'P 1'
#
loop_
_entity.id
_entity.type
_entity.pdbx_description
1 polymer ?
#
loop_
_entity_poly.entity_id
_entity_poly.type
_entity_poly.pdbx_seq_one_letter_code
_entity_poly.pdbx_strand_id
1 'polypeptide(L)'
;MGEENKGMAMTFTLVSHLREKLSGLVENRVKTHVAEAHERERLVIEAEEARTRGTPVTVESFKAWKANFDKEMAQKKLRDEEEKLRGLTPKEREEIKKIATRFTGRQLFERNRNLEHEEDSLMEEGTVSVDFSQYDRTQAVKEDDEEDRVHFSDSD
;
A
#
# COMPACT_ATOMS: atom_id res chain seq x y z
N MET A 1 -19.74 32.65 61.88
CA MET A 1 -19.28 31.87 63.08
C MET A 1 -18.51 32.71 64.09
N GLY A 2 -17.71 33.72 63.70
CA GLY A 2 -17.00 34.57 64.67
C GLY A 2 -17.86 35.58 65.44
N GLU A 3 -19.04 35.95 64.91
CA GLU A 3 -19.90 36.95 65.55
C GLU A 3 -20.88 36.38 66.59
N GLU A 4 -21.21 35.09 66.51
CA GLU A 4 -22.21 34.44 67.37
C GLU A 4 -21.65 33.96 68.72
N ASN A 5 -20.34 33.97 68.91
CA ASN A 5 -19.66 33.40 70.09
C ASN A 5 -18.69 34.39 70.78
N LYS A 6 -18.98 35.69 70.70
CA LYS A 6 -18.25 36.73 71.45
C LYS A 6 -18.52 36.55 72.96
N GLY A 7 -17.54 36.01 73.70
CA GLY A 7 -17.61 35.85 75.16
C GLY A 7 -17.29 34.45 75.70
N MET A 8 -17.15 33.43 74.84
CA MET A 8 -16.82 32.06 75.23
C MET A 8 -15.48 31.60 74.60
N ALA A 9 -14.63 30.91 75.36
CA ALA A 9 -13.33 30.45 74.88
C ALA A 9 -13.48 29.40 73.76
N MET A 10 -13.25 29.79 72.51
CA MET A 10 -13.48 28.97 71.29
C MET A 10 -12.22 28.33 70.70
N THR A 11 -11.14 28.19 71.48
CA THR A 11 -9.85 27.69 70.96
C THR A 11 -9.98 26.29 70.36
N PHE A 12 -10.69 25.37 71.02
CA PHE A 12 -10.90 24.01 70.54
C PHE A 12 -11.74 23.94 69.26
N THR A 13 -12.82 24.73 69.17
CA THR A 13 -13.71 24.76 68.00
C THR A 13 -13.00 25.29 66.76
N LEU A 14 -12.20 26.35 66.91
CA LEU A 14 -11.40 26.90 65.82
C LEU A 14 -10.32 25.91 65.36
N VAL A 15 -9.60 25.28 66.29
CA VAL A 15 -8.59 24.26 65.97
C VAL A 15 -9.22 23.05 65.27
N SER A 16 -10.37 22.56 65.76
CA SER A 16 -11.10 21.45 65.15
C SER A 16 -11.57 21.78 63.74
N HIS A 17 -12.13 22.98 63.52
CA HIS A 17 -12.58 23.42 62.20
C HIS A 17 -11.42 23.62 61.21
N LEU A 18 -10.29 24.18 61.68
CA LEU A 18 -9.09 24.31 60.86
C LEU A 18 -8.50 22.95 60.50
N ARG A 19 -8.47 22.01 61.46
CA ARG A 19 -8.02 20.64 61.22
C ARG A 19 -8.89 19.94 60.18
N GLU A 20 -10.22 20.04 60.30
CA GLU A 20 -11.17 19.46 59.35
C GLU A 20 -10.99 20.05 57.95
N LYS A 21 -10.85 21.38 57.83
CA LYS A 21 -10.58 22.04 56.54
C LYS A 21 -9.24 21.63 55.94
N LEU A 22 -8.19 21.50 56.75
CA LEU A 22 -6.88 21.03 56.29
C LEU A 22 -6.95 19.58 55.82
N SER A 23 -7.62 18.70 56.56
CA SER A 23 -7.88 17.31 56.16
C SER A 23 -8.62 17.25 54.82
N GLY A 24 -9.69 18.03 54.64
CA GLY A 24 -10.42 18.10 53.38
C GLY A 24 -9.56 18.61 52.21
N LEU A 25 -8.68 19.58 52.45
CA LEU A 25 -7.76 20.09 51.42
C LEU A 25 -6.74 19.01 51.00
N VAL A 26 -6.15 18.31 51.97
CA VAL A 26 -5.20 17.22 51.70
C VAL A 26 -5.89 16.09 50.93
N GLU A 27 -7.08 15.67 51.35
CA GLU A 27 -7.85 14.65 50.64
C GLU A 27 -8.18 15.05 49.21
N ASN A 28 -8.61 16.29 48.99
CA ASN A 28 -8.90 16.78 47.64
C ASN A 28 -7.65 16.78 46.76
N ARG A 29 -6.50 17.19 47.31
CA ARG A 29 -5.23 17.18 46.58
C ARG A 29 -4.79 15.76 46.19
N VAL A 30 -4.99 14.78 47.09
CA VAL A 30 -4.70 13.37 46.78
C VAL A 30 -5.66 12.86 45.71
N LYS A 31 -6.96 13.15 45.83
CA LYS A 31 -7.97 12.75 44.84
C LYS A 31 -7.68 13.32 43.45
N THR A 32 -7.34 14.61 43.35
CA THR A 32 -6.98 15.22 42.05
C THR A 32 -5.74 14.57 41.46
N HIS A 33 -4.70 14.33 42.28
CA HIS A 33 -3.48 13.71 41.79
C HIS A 33 -3.70 12.26 41.31
N VAL A 34 -4.52 11.49 42.03
CA VAL A 34 -4.88 10.11 41.63
C VAL A 34 -5.72 10.12 40.35
N ALA A 35 -6.71 11.02 40.24
CA ALA A 35 -7.54 11.14 39.05
C ALA A 35 -6.71 11.54 37.81
N GLU A 36 -5.79 12.48 37.96
CA GLU A 36 -4.87 12.85 36.88
C GLU A 36 -3.93 11.71 36.49
N ALA A 37 -3.41 10.96 37.46
CA ALA A 37 -2.55 9.81 37.17
C ALA A 37 -3.32 8.71 36.42
N HIS A 38 -4.53 8.41 36.85
CA HIS A 38 -5.40 7.43 36.20
C HIS A 38 -5.81 7.86 34.78
N GLU A 39 -6.11 9.14 34.56
CA GLU A 39 -6.41 9.63 33.22
C GLU A 39 -5.19 9.54 32.29
N ARG A 40 -4.00 9.89 32.78
CA ARG A 40 -2.75 9.72 32.02
C ARG A 40 -2.51 8.25 31.66
N GLU A 41 -2.70 7.34 32.60
CA GLU A 41 -2.56 5.90 32.37
C GLU A 41 -3.56 5.40 31.32
N ARG A 42 -4.82 5.83 31.40
CA ARG A 42 -5.86 5.49 30.41
C ARG A 42 -5.50 5.95 29.00
N LEU A 43 -5.02 7.19 28.86
CA LEU A 43 -4.61 7.73 27.56
C LEU A 43 -3.40 6.99 26.97
N VAL A 44 -2.47 6.55 27.82
CA VAL A 44 -1.34 5.71 27.38
C VAL A 44 -1.84 4.37 26.88
N ILE A 45 -2.71 3.69 27.64
CA ILE A 45 -3.27 2.39 27.23
C ILE A 45 -4.05 2.51 25.91
N GLU A 46 -4.88 3.55 25.73
CA GLU A 46 -5.61 3.78 24.48
C GLU A 46 -4.65 4.03 23.29
N ALA A 47 -3.58 4.79 23.49
CA ALA A 47 -2.57 5.02 22.47
C ALA A 47 -1.79 3.73 22.11
N GLU A 48 -1.51 2.89 23.11
CA GLU A 48 -0.85 1.60 22.89
C GLU A 48 -1.78 0.59 22.21
N GLU A 49 -3.06 0.55 22.57
CA GLU A 49 -4.08 -0.27 21.91
C GLU A 49 -4.30 0.17 20.46
N ALA A 50 -4.35 1.48 20.19
CA ALA A 50 -4.44 2.02 18.84
C ALA A 50 -3.20 1.68 18.00
N ARG A 51 -2.00 1.74 18.60
CA ARG A 51 -0.75 1.33 17.95
C ARG A 51 -0.72 -0.17 17.67
N THR A 52 -1.24 -0.99 18.58
CA THR A 52 -1.16 -2.46 18.50
C THR A 52 -2.24 -3.04 17.59
N ARG A 53 -3.41 -2.38 17.45
CA ARG A 53 -4.50 -2.85 16.57
C ARG A 53 -4.19 -2.73 15.07
N GLY A 54 -3.17 -1.96 14.68
CA GLY A 54 -2.87 -1.68 13.28
C GLY A 54 -4.03 -0.98 12.56
N THR A 55 -3.89 -0.75 11.26
CA THR A 55 -4.98 -0.21 10.44
C THR A 55 -5.85 -1.37 9.97
N PRO A 56 -7.15 -1.43 10.32
CA PRO A 56 -8.02 -2.49 9.84
C PRO A 56 -8.06 -2.45 8.30
N VAL A 57 -7.82 -3.60 7.68
CA VAL A 57 -7.83 -3.72 6.22
C VAL A 57 -9.28 -3.78 5.74
N THR A 58 -9.86 -2.61 5.53
CA THR A 58 -11.14 -2.42 4.85
C THR A 58 -10.92 -2.35 3.34
N VAL A 59 -11.98 -2.49 2.54
CA VAL A 59 -11.89 -2.38 1.07
C VAL A 59 -11.32 -1.02 0.65
N GLU A 60 -11.71 0.05 1.33
CA GLU A 60 -11.23 1.41 1.04
C GLU A 60 -9.76 1.59 1.41
N SER A 61 -9.35 1.15 2.60
CA SER A 61 -7.95 1.23 3.02
C SER A 61 -7.05 0.34 2.14
N PHE A 62 -7.54 -0.82 1.72
CA PHE A 62 -6.82 -1.68 0.79
C PHE A 62 -6.67 -1.06 -0.59
N LYS A 63 -7.71 -0.42 -1.13
CA LYS A 63 -7.62 0.30 -2.42
C LYS A 63 -6.61 1.44 -2.36
N ALA A 64 -6.64 2.24 -1.30
CA ALA A 64 -5.67 3.32 -1.09
C ALA A 64 -4.24 2.77 -0.95
N TRP A 65 -4.06 1.68 -0.20
CA TRP A 65 -2.78 0.99 -0.09
C TRP A 65 -2.31 0.45 -1.45
N LYS A 66 -3.19 -0.21 -2.21
CA LYS A 66 -2.88 -0.78 -3.53
C LYS A 66 -2.43 0.31 -4.51
N ALA A 67 -3.12 1.45 -4.55
CA ALA A 67 -2.71 2.58 -5.40
C ALA A 67 -1.31 3.11 -5.06
N ASN A 68 -0.99 3.21 -3.77
CA ASN A 68 0.35 3.60 -3.33
C ASN A 68 1.40 2.52 -3.65
N PHE A 69 1.06 1.26 -3.43
CA PHE A 69 1.92 0.11 -3.73
C PHE A 69 2.24 0.02 -5.22
N ASP A 70 1.24 0.12 -6.09
CA ASP A 70 1.42 0.06 -7.55
C ASP A 70 2.32 1.22 -8.02
N LYS A 71 2.16 2.41 -7.43
CA LYS A 71 3.04 3.57 -7.68
C LYS A 71 4.48 3.32 -7.22
N GLU A 72 4.68 2.77 -6.03
CA GLU A 72 6.02 2.43 -5.50
C GLU A 72 6.69 1.35 -6.35
N MET A 73 5.94 0.34 -6.77
CA MET A 73 6.43 -0.72 -7.64
C MET A 73 6.81 -0.20 -9.03
N ALA A 74 6.01 0.71 -9.60
CA ALA A 74 6.36 1.38 -10.85
C ALA A 74 7.64 2.22 -10.72
N GLN A 75 7.76 2.99 -9.63
CA GLN A 75 8.98 3.77 -9.36
C GLN A 75 10.21 2.87 -9.13
N LYS A 76 10.04 1.72 -8.48
CA LYS A 76 11.12 0.75 -8.30
C LYS A 76 11.55 0.17 -9.64
N LYS A 77 10.62 -0.27 -10.49
CA LYS A 77 10.92 -0.77 -11.84
C LYS A 77 11.69 0.27 -12.66
N LEU A 78 11.25 1.53 -12.65
CA LEU A 78 11.95 2.62 -13.35
C LEU A 78 13.37 2.84 -12.83
N ARG A 79 13.57 2.80 -11.50
CA ARG A 79 14.92 2.92 -10.91
C ARG A 79 15.81 1.74 -11.26
N ASP A 80 15.28 0.52 -11.21
CA ASP A 80 16.03 -0.68 -11.57
C ASP A 80 16.42 -0.66 -13.06
N GLU A 81 15.55 -0.15 -13.94
CA GLU A 81 15.84 0.06 -15.36
C GLU A 81 16.90 1.16 -15.59
N GLU A 82 16.81 2.28 -14.86
CA GLU A 82 17.80 3.36 -14.90
C GLU A 82 19.17 2.89 -14.40
N GLU A 83 19.22 2.09 -13.34
CA GLU A 83 20.45 1.54 -12.79
C GLU A 83 21.10 0.53 -13.77
N LYS A 84 20.31 -0.37 -14.36
CA LYS A 84 20.78 -1.26 -15.43
C LYS A 84 21.35 -0.46 -16.59
N LEU A 85 20.67 0.61 -17.00
CA LEU A 85 21.18 1.51 -18.03
C LEU A 85 22.47 2.21 -17.57
N ARG A 86 22.63 2.58 -16.30
CA ARG A 86 23.84 3.22 -15.75
C ARG A 86 25.06 2.31 -15.70
N GLY A 87 24.87 1.01 -15.49
CA GLY A 87 25.96 0.02 -15.50
C GLY A 87 26.52 -0.33 -16.89
N LEU A 88 25.81 0.05 -17.96
CA LEU A 88 26.15 -0.33 -19.34
C LEU A 88 27.06 0.69 -20.03
N THR A 89 27.89 0.18 -20.94
CA THR A 89 28.76 1.03 -21.76
C THR A 89 27.93 1.90 -22.73
N PRO A 90 28.48 3.04 -23.21
CA PRO A 90 27.76 3.92 -24.15
C PRO A 90 27.26 3.21 -25.42
N LYS A 91 27.98 2.18 -25.89
CA LYS A 91 27.59 1.38 -27.06
C LYS A 91 26.38 0.48 -26.76
N GLU A 92 26.35 -0.16 -25.60
CA GLU A 92 25.24 -1.03 -25.20
C GLU A 92 23.96 -0.24 -24.93
N ARG A 93 24.09 0.97 -24.36
CA ARG A 93 22.96 1.92 -24.20
C ARG A 93 22.32 2.29 -25.53
N GLU A 94 23.14 2.52 -26.56
CA GLU A 94 22.65 2.87 -27.90
C GLU A 94 21.95 1.68 -28.57
N GLU A 95 22.49 0.48 -28.43
CA GLU A 95 21.86 -0.75 -28.94
C GLU A 95 20.53 -1.05 -28.24
N ILE A 96 20.44 -0.89 -26.91
CA ILE A 96 19.16 -1.03 -26.19
C ILE A 96 18.15 0.01 -26.67
N LYS A 97 18.59 1.25 -26.90
CA LYS A 97 17.69 2.30 -27.42
C LYS A 97 17.18 1.98 -28.83
N LYS A 98 18.04 1.44 -29.70
CA LYS A 98 17.63 0.95 -31.04
C LYS A 98 16.66 -0.22 -30.95
N ILE A 99 16.90 -1.17 -30.05
CA ILE A 99 16.02 -2.32 -29.85
C ILE A 99 14.66 -1.86 -29.29
N ALA A 100 14.65 -0.94 -28.33
CA ALA A 100 13.43 -0.39 -27.74
C ALA A 100 12.58 0.43 -28.74
N THR A 101 13.20 1.04 -29.74
CA THR A 101 12.47 1.74 -30.83
C THR A 101 12.09 0.83 -31.99
N ARG A 102 12.65 -0.39 -32.07
CA ARG A 102 12.31 -1.35 -33.11
C ARG A 102 11.01 -2.05 -32.74
N PHE A 103 10.02 -1.96 -33.63
CA PHE A 103 8.74 -2.65 -33.44
C PHE A 103 8.95 -4.16 -33.29
N THR A 104 8.11 -4.79 -32.46
CA THR A 104 8.07 -6.25 -32.37
C THR A 104 7.54 -6.86 -33.67
N GLY A 105 7.83 -8.13 -33.93
CA GLY A 105 7.31 -8.82 -35.11
C GLY A 105 5.80 -8.69 -35.22
N ARG A 106 5.08 -8.97 -34.12
CA ARG A 106 3.62 -8.79 -34.03
C ARG A 106 3.17 -7.38 -34.43
N GLN A 107 3.82 -6.33 -33.91
CA GLN A 107 3.49 -4.94 -34.24
C GLN A 107 3.75 -4.60 -35.72
N LEU A 108 4.80 -5.18 -36.33
CA LEU A 108 5.08 -5.00 -37.76
C LEU A 108 3.97 -5.62 -38.62
N PHE A 109 3.51 -6.83 -38.27
CA PHE A 109 2.43 -7.53 -38.96
C PHE A 109 1.07 -6.84 -38.77
N GLU A 110 0.74 -6.40 -37.55
CA GLU A 110 -0.53 -5.70 -37.28
C GLU A 110 -0.62 -4.33 -37.98
N ARG A 111 0.52 -3.63 -38.15
CA ARG A 111 0.55 -2.30 -38.78
C ARG A 111 0.55 -2.37 -40.31
N ASN A 112 1.17 -3.38 -40.90
CA ASN A 112 1.29 -3.49 -42.35
C ASN A 112 0.14 -4.31 -42.94
N ARG A 113 -1.02 -3.67 -43.09
CA ARG A 113 -2.27 -4.31 -43.57
C ARG A 113 -2.25 -4.70 -45.06
N ASN A 114 -1.18 -4.35 -45.78
CA ASN A 114 -1.02 -4.65 -47.21
C ASN A 114 -0.07 -5.83 -47.46
N LEU A 115 0.41 -6.50 -46.40
CA LEU A 115 1.31 -7.66 -46.51
C LEU A 115 0.76 -8.77 -47.41
N GLU A 116 -0.54 -9.03 -47.38
CA GLU A 116 -1.20 -10.04 -48.24
C GLU A 116 -1.06 -9.75 -49.74
N HIS A 117 -0.92 -8.48 -50.14
CA HIS A 117 -0.76 -8.10 -51.55
C HIS A 117 0.71 -8.06 -52.00
N GLU A 118 1.66 -7.91 -51.08
CA GLU A 118 3.10 -7.92 -51.37
C GLU A 118 3.69 -9.34 -51.30
N GLU A 119 3.04 -10.26 -50.58
CA GLU A 119 3.46 -11.67 -50.45
C GLU A 119 3.44 -12.42 -51.79
N ASP A 120 2.45 -12.15 -52.64
CA ASP A 120 2.28 -12.79 -53.96
C ASP A 120 3.40 -12.41 -54.94
N SER A 121 4.04 -11.24 -54.73
CA SER A 121 5.20 -10.80 -55.54
C SER A 121 6.54 -11.30 -54.98
N LEU A 122 6.58 -11.80 -53.75
CA LEU A 122 7.80 -12.30 -53.08
C LEU A 122 7.93 -13.82 -53.18
N MET A 123 6.88 -14.53 -53.55
CA MET A 123 6.92 -15.98 -53.79
C MET A 123 7.75 -16.29 -55.05
N GLU A 124 8.98 -16.76 -54.83
CA GLU A 124 9.82 -17.29 -55.90
C GLU A 124 9.19 -18.59 -56.47
N GLU A 125 9.21 -18.73 -57.80
CA GLU A 125 8.62 -19.85 -58.54
C GLU A 125 9.27 -21.17 -58.09
N GLY A 126 8.60 -21.88 -57.16
CA GLY A 126 9.13 -23.09 -56.51
C GLY A 126 8.89 -23.17 -54.99
N THR A 127 8.39 -22.11 -54.36
CA THR A 127 8.02 -22.12 -52.94
C THR A 127 6.70 -22.87 -52.73
N VAL A 128 6.74 -23.93 -51.91
CA VAL A 128 5.55 -24.70 -51.53
C VAL A 128 5.07 -24.20 -50.18
N SER A 129 3.82 -23.70 -50.12
CA SER A 129 3.18 -23.31 -48.88
C SER A 129 2.98 -24.53 -47.98
N VAL A 130 3.54 -24.50 -46.77
CA VAL A 130 3.36 -25.55 -45.77
C VAL A 130 2.07 -25.29 -45.01
N ASP A 131 1.18 -26.28 -44.97
CA ASP A 131 -0.02 -26.26 -44.13
C ASP A 131 0.38 -26.53 -42.67
N PHE A 132 0.38 -25.47 -41.86
CA PHE A 132 0.78 -25.52 -40.45
C PHE A 132 -0.16 -26.37 -39.59
N SER A 133 -1.42 -26.57 -40.00
CA SER A 133 -2.40 -27.38 -39.25
C SER A 133 -1.98 -28.85 -39.17
N GLN A 134 -1.25 -29.34 -40.17
CA GLN A 134 -0.74 -30.72 -40.21
C GLN A 134 0.34 -31.00 -39.15
N TYR A 135 0.92 -29.94 -38.56
CA TYR A 135 2.01 -30.03 -37.60
C TYR A 135 1.68 -29.41 -36.24
N ASP A 136 0.49 -28.83 -36.06
CA ASP A 136 0.09 -28.27 -34.78
C ASP A 136 -0.26 -29.38 -33.77
N ARG A 137 0.77 -29.86 -33.08
CA ARG A 137 0.65 -30.84 -32.00
C ARG A 137 0.12 -30.23 -30.70
N THR A 138 -0.04 -28.90 -30.64
CA THR A 138 -0.50 -28.21 -29.42
C THR A 138 -2.01 -28.18 -29.31
N GLN A 139 -2.74 -28.39 -30.42
CA GLN A 139 -4.20 -28.34 -30.44
C GLN A 139 -4.84 -29.39 -29.51
N ALA A 140 -4.36 -30.63 -29.54
CA ALA A 140 -4.83 -31.70 -28.66
C ALA A 140 -4.50 -31.47 -27.16
N VAL A 141 -3.47 -30.64 -26.87
CA VAL A 141 -3.06 -30.31 -25.49
C VAL A 141 -3.82 -29.10 -24.97
N LYS A 142 -4.20 -28.15 -25.84
CA LYS A 142 -4.99 -26.97 -25.49
C LYS A 142 -6.42 -27.35 -25.13
N GLU A 143 -7.04 -28.27 -25.88
CA GLU A 143 -8.42 -28.71 -25.62
C GLU A 143 -8.62 -29.36 -24.24
N ASP A 144 -7.65 -30.16 -23.75
CA ASP A 144 -7.70 -30.77 -22.41
C ASP A 144 -7.40 -29.79 -21.27
N ASP A 145 -6.64 -28.71 -21.54
CA ASP A 145 -6.18 -27.74 -20.53
C ASP A 145 -7.09 -26.50 -20.42
N GLU A 146 -7.94 -26.20 -21.41
CA GLU A 146 -8.76 -24.98 -21.48
C GLU A 146 -10.07 -25.04 -20.66
N GLU A 147 -10.64 -26.23 -20.40
CA GLU A 147 -11.94 -26.33 -19.71
C GLU A 147 -11.90 -25.87 -18.23
N ASP A 148 -10.75 -25.98 -17.55
CA ASP A 148 -10.61 -25.70 -16.12
C ASP A 148 -9.65 -24.53 -15.79
N ARG A 149 -9.12 -23.82 -16.80
CA ARG A 149 -8.13 -22.74 -16.58
C ARG A 149 -8.74 -21.34 -16.62
N VAL A 150 -8.41 -20.55 -15.61
CA VAL A 150 -8.70 -19.11 -15.58
C VAL A 150 -7.77 -18.38 -16.55
N HIS A 151 -8.33 -17.87 -17.65
CA HIS A 151 -7.62 -17.01 -18.60
C HIS A 151 -7.50 -15.58 -18.06
N PHE A 152 -6.27 -15.16 -17.78
CA PHE A 152 -5.96 -13.76 -17.51
C PHE A 152 -5.60 -13.07 -18.82
N SER A 153 -6.46 -12.14 -19.25
CA SER A 153 -6.12 -11.22 -20.33
C SER A 153 -5.18 -10.15 -19.79
N ASP A 154 -4.03 -9.98 -20.43
CA ASP A 154 -3.04 -8.93 -20.11
C ASP A 154 -3.44 -7.56 -20.72
N SER A 155 -4.68 -7.42 -21.19
CA SER A 155 -5.22 -6.16 -21.71
C SER A 155 -5.90 -5.38 -20.58
N ASP A 156 -5.20 -4.34 -20.12
CA ASP A 156 -5.75 -3.19 -19.39
C ASP A 156 -6.11 -2.07 -20.38
#